data_AF-A0A1H6F0P6-F1
#
_entry.id   AF-A0A1H6F0P6-F1
#
_cell.length_a   1.000
_cell.length_b   1.000
_cell.length_c   1.000
_cell.angle_alpha   90.00
_cell.angle_beta   90.00
_cell.angle_gamma   90.00
#
_symmetry.space_group_name_H-M   'P 1'
#
loop_
_entity.id
_entity.type
_entity.pdbx_description
1 polymer ?
#
loop_
_entity_poly.entity_id
_entity_poly.type
_entity_poly.pdbx_seq_one_letter_code
_entity_poly.pdbx_strand_id
1 'polypeptide(L)' 'MEGIGVYAAAAKEKVDWIVVKSICDWGMGENDDWHAAASRNAAEFVRDVLLNGGLDSRPV' A
#
# COMPACT_ATOMS: atom_id res chain seq x y z
N MET A 1 4.43 7.74 -5.94
CA MET A 1 5.28 7.06 -6.95
C MET A 1 6.43 6.22 -6.35
N GLU A 2 6.22 5.40 -5.31
CA GLU A 2 7.34 4.82 -4.53
C GLU A 2 7.47 3.29 -4.67
N GLY A 3 6.51 2.63 -5.35
CA GLY A 3 6.40 1.17 -5.36
C GLY A 3 7.62 0.45 -5.96
N ILE A 4 8.24 1.02 -7.00
CA ILE A 4 9.44 0.45 -7.63
C ILE A 4 10.65 0.53 -6.69
N GLY A 5 10.79 1.64 -5.95
CA GLY A 5 11.87 1.81 -4.99
C GLY A 5 11.77 0.82 -3.82
N VAL A 6 10.55 0.64 -3.29
CA VAL A 6 10.28 -0.37 -2.24
C VAL A 6 10.57 -1.77 -2.76
N TYR A 7 10.12 -2.11 -3.97
CA TYR A 7 10.44 -3.38 -4.62
C TYR A 7 11.94 -3.62 -4.72
N ALA A 8 12.69 -2.64 -5.26
CA ALA A 8 14.13 -2.78 -5.47
C ALA A 8 14.88 -3.03 -4.15
N ALA A 9 14.51 -2.31 -3.08
CA ALA A 9 15.08 -2.52 -1.76
C ALA A 9 14.72 -3.90 -1.18
N ALA A 10 13.45 -4.29 -1.23
CA ALA A 10 13.00 -5.58 -0.71
C ALA A 10 13.57 -6.77 -1.47
N ALA A 11 13.71 -6.66 -2.80
CA ALA A 11 14.35 -7.67 -3.64
C ALA A 11 15.83 -7.85 -3.30
N LYS A 12 16.55 -6.75 -3.02
CA LYS A 12 17.95 -6.79 -2.59
C LYS A 12 18.12 -7.49 -1.23
N GLU A 13 17.24 -7.18 -0.28
CA GLU A 13 17.33 -7.69 1.10
C GLU A 13 16.59 -9.02 1.32
N LYS A 14 15.93 -9.56 0.28
CA LYS A 14 15.14 -10.81 0.33
C LYS A 14 14.07 -10.79 1.42
N VAL A 15 13.34 -9.68 1.51
CA VAL A 15 12.25 -9.50 2.46
C VAL A 15 10.92 -9.59 1.72
N ASP A 16 9.99 -10.40 2.24
CA ASP A 16 8.62 -10.45 1.72
C ASP A 16 7.93 -9.11 1.96
N TRP A 17 7.24 -8.61 0.94
CA TRP A 17 6.61 -7.30 1.00
C TRP A 17 5.36 -7.26 0.12
N ILE A 18 4.47 -6.33 0.45
CA ILE A 18 3.27 -6.01 -0.33
C ILE A 18 3.07 -4.49 -0.30
N VAL A 19 2.53 -3.93 -1.38
CA VAL A 19 2.08 -2.53 -1.43
C VAL A 19 0.57 -2.47 -1.44
N VAL A 20 0.02 -1.71 -0.49
CA VAL A 20 -1.40 -1.38 -0.40
C VAL A 20 -1.58 0.06 -0.84
N LYS A 21 -2.50 0.30 -1.79
CA LYS A 21 -2.85 1.63 -2.29
C LYS A 21 -4.34 1.74 -2.51
N SER A 22 -4.86 2.96 -2.37
CA SER A 22 -6.18 3.33 -2.85
C SER A 22 -6.03 4.20 -4.09
N ILE A 23 -7.04 4.21 -4.95
CA ILE A 23 -7.06 5.01 -6.17
C ILE A 23 -7.43 6.45 -5.80
N CYS A 24 -6.54 7.40 -6.09
CA CYS A 24 -6.79 8.83 -5.89
C CYS A 24 -7.21 9.56 -7.17
N ASP A 25 -6.96 8.98 -8.34
CA ASP A 25 -7.31 9.55 -9.64
C ASP A 25 -7.24 8.46 -10.73
N TRP A 26 -7.54 8.85 -11.96
CA TRP A 26 -7.51 7.98 -13.14
C TRP A 26 -6.36 8.30 -14.11
N GLY A 27 -5.35 9.07 -13.67
CA GLY A 27 -4.19 9.46 -14.46
C GLY A 27 -4.46 10.48 -15.57
N MET A 28 -5.61 11.19 -15.51
CA MET A 28 -6.03 12.16 -16.51
C MET A 28 -6.69 13.36 -15.81
N GLY A 29 -6.24 14.58 -16.13
CA GLY A 29 -6.81 15.80 -15.54
C GLY A 29 -6.70 15.82 -14.02
N GLU A 30 -5.53 15.43 -13.51
CA GLU A 30 -5.28 15.16 -12.09
C GLU A 30 -5.53 16.39 -11.21
N ASN A 31 -6.15 16.15 -10.07
CA ASN A 31 -6.32 17.09 -8.98
C ASN A 31 -6.27 16.34 -7.64
N ASP A 32 -6.23 17.09 -6.54
CA ASP A 32 -6.01 16.52 -5.22
C ASP A 32 -7.31 16.14 -4.47
N ASP A 33 -8.47 16.20 -5.13
CA ASP A 33 -9.79 16.11 -4.49
C ASP A 33 -9.97 14.81 -3.68
N TRP A 34 -9.35 13.72 -4.13
CA TRP A 34 -9.47 12.39 -3.52
C TRP A 34 -8.21 11.93 -2.79
N HIS A 35 -7.14 12.73 -2.75
CA HIS A 35 -5.87 12.34 -2.14
C HIS A 35 -6.03 11.98 -0.66
N ALA A 36 -6.79 12.80 0.08
CA ALA A 36 -7.05 12.57 1.50
C ALA A 36 -7.87 11.30 1.74
N ALA A 37 -8.93 11.09 0.95
CA ALA A 37 -9.78 9.90 1.05
C ALA A 37 -9.02 8.62 0.69
N ALA A 38 -8.27 8.62 -0.41
CA ALA A 38 -7.44 7.50 -0.82
C ALA A 38 -6.37 7.14 0.23
N SER A 39 -5.69 8.15 0.77
CA SER A 39 -4.68 7.95 1.82
C SER A 39 -5.29 7.34 3.08
N ARG A 40 -6.46 7.85 3.50
CA ARG A 40 -7.20 7.30 4.65
C ARG A 40 -7.61 5.85 4.41
N ASN A 41 -8.21 5.54 3.26
CA ASN A 41 -8.68 4.20 2.93
C ASN A 41 -7.53 3.18 2.94
N ALA A 42 -6.38 3.53 2.35
CA ALA A 42 -5.21 2.65 2.35
C ALA A 42 -4.69 2.39 3.78
N ALA A 43 -4.62 3.44 4.62
CA ALA A 43 -4.16 3.32 6.00
C ALA A 43 -5.14 2.53 6.88
N GLU A 44 -6.45 2.77 6.76
CA GLU A 44 -7.48 2.04 7.48
C GLU A 44 -7.49 0.56 7.10
N PHE A 45 -7.34 0.23 5.81
CA PHE A 45 -7.23 -1.16 5.37
C PHE A 45 -6.01 -1.86 5.99
N VAL A 46 -4.83 -1.22 5.97
CA VAL A 46 -3.62 -1.79 6.60
C VAL A 46 -3.84 -2.01 8.10
N ARG A 47 -4.42 -1.04 8.81
CA ARG A 47 -4.77 -1.18 10.23
C ARG A 47 -5.68 -2.39 10.45
N ASP A 48 -6.72 -2.52 9.66
CA ASP A 48 -7.70 -3.60 9.83
C ASP A 48 -7.08 -4.97 9.52
N VAL A 49 -6.20 -5.08 8.52
CA VAL A 49 -5.43 -6.31 8.25
C VAL A 49 -4.55 -6.70 9.45
N LEU A 50 -3.85 -5.72 10.04
CA LEU A 50 -3.00 -5.97 11.20
C LEU A 50 -3.81 -6.38 12.44
N LEU A 51 -4.91 -5.70 12.71
CA LEU A 51 -5.77 -6.01 13.87
C LEU A 51 -6.48 -7.36 13.76
N ASN A 52 -6.74 -7.83 12.53
CA ASN A 52 -7.35 -9.13 12.29
C ASN A 52 -6.31 -10.27 12.14
N GLY A 53 -5.02 -10.00 12.38
CA GLY A 53 -3.97 -11.02 12.30
C GLY A 53 -3.68 -11.52 10.88
N GLY A 54 -4.05 -10.77 9.85
CA GLY A 54 -3.89 -11.17 8.44
C GLY A 54 -2.43 -11.33 7.99
N LEU A 55 -1.47 -10.93 8.84
CA LEU A 55 -0.02 -11.03 8.61
C LEU A 55 0.73 -11.73 9.76
N ASP A 56 0.03 -12.38 10.69
CA ASP A 56 0.65 -13.00 11.88
C ASP A 56 1.48 -14.24 11.52
N SER A 57 1.16 -14.88 10.40
CA SER A 57 1.90 -16.02 9.87
C SER A 57 2.50 -15.67 8.51
N ARG A 58 3.69 -16.20 8.23
CA ARG A 58 4.26 -16.14 6.88
C ARG A 58 3.35 -16.85 5.88
N PRO A 59 3.17 -16.30 4.66
CA PRO A 59 2.55 -17.05 3.56
C PRO A 59 3.30 -18.37 3.35
N VAL A 60 2.55 -19.46 3.17
CA VAL A 60 3.06 -20.79 2.83
C VAL A 60 3.15 -21.01 1.33
#